data_AF-A0A2Z6S1H0-F1
#
_entry.id   AF-A0A2Z6S1H0-F1
#
_cell.length_a   1.000
_cell.length_b   1.000
_cell.length_c   1.000
_cell.angle_alpha   90.00
_cell.angle_beta   90.00
_cell.angle_gamma   90.00
#
_symmetry.space_group_name_H-M   'P 1'
#
loop_
_entity.id
_entity.type
_entity.pdbx_description
1 polymer ?
#
loop_
_entity_poly.entity_id
_entity_poly.type
_entity_poly.pdbx_seq_one_letter_code
_entity_poly.pdbx_strand_id
1 'polypeptide(L)'
;MKEWKRRGRNPKNPFVQLSKQLKNRYEPKAICNYWWNMLDPSLDHEPFSRDEKEYIYKWVEKHQKSNGGNIQWKFLQPEIEKEFGKFRSLNGLKNIWNVKKRQLERIIKDEESRN
;
A
#
# COMPACT_ATOMS: atom_id res chain seq x y z
N MET A 1 -12.13 13.24 -9.54
CA MET A 1 -10.72 13.16 -9.98
C MET A 1 -10.55 13.25 -11.49
N LYS A 2 -11.28 12.46 -12.32
CA LYS A 2 -11.31 12.64 -13.80
C LYS A 2 -11.68 14.07 -14.21
N GLU A 3 -12.63 14.69 -13.50
CA GLU A 3 -13.03 16.10 -13.66
C GLU A 3 -11.86 17.10 -13.49
N TRP A 4 -10.91 16.83 -12.60
CA TRP A 4 -9.76 17.72 -12.33
C TRP A 4 -8.66 17.56 -13.40
N LYS A 5 -8.43 16.32 -13.86
CA LYS A 5 -7.59 16.05 -15.04
C LYS A 5 -8.15 16.75 -16.28
N ARG A 6 -9.48 16.78 -16.47
CA ARG A 6 -10.15 17.42 -17.61
C ARG A 6 -10.11 18.95 -17.58
N ARG A 7 -10.14 19.58 -16.38
CA ARG A 7 -10.17 21.04 -16.23
C ARG A 7 -8.78 21.70 -16.19
N GLY A 8 -7.69 20.94 -16.25
CA GLY A 8 -6.30 21.45 -16.23
C GLY A 8 -5.89 22.16 -14.93
N ARG A 9 -6.79 22.31 -13.96
CA ARG A 9 -6.55 22.89 -12.64
C ARG A 9 -6.68 21.81 -11.60
N ASN A 10 -5.55 21.34 -11.08
CA ASN A 10 -5.54 20.62 -9.82
C ASN A 10 -5.76 21.65 -8.71
N PRO A 11 -6.84 21.55 -7.90
CA PRO A 11 -7.00 22.45 -6.77
C PRO A 11 -5.75 22.39 -5.89
N LYS A 12 -5.27 23.51 -5.33
CA LYS A 12 -4.12 23.50 -4.40
C LYS A 12 -4.33 22.50 -3.25
N ASN A 13 -5.58 22.33 -2.80
CA ASN A 13 -5.98 21.37 -1.77
C ASN A 13 -7.28 20.63 -2.16
N PRO A 14 -7.20 19.58 -3.00
CA PRO A 14 -8.38 18.91 -3.54
C PRO A 14 -9.23 18.26 -2.45
N PHE A 15 -8.57 17.60 -1.49
CA PHE A 15 -9.26 16.91 -0.39
C PHE A 15 -9.91 17.86 0.61
N VAL A 16 -9.39 19.09 0.74
CA VAL A 16 -10.02 20.13 1.58
C VAL A 16 -11.33 20.60 0.96
N GLN A 17 -11.36 20.78 -0.37
CA GLN A 17 -12.59 21.11 -1.08
C GLN A 17 -13.61 19.96 -0.99
N LEU A 18 -13.16 18.72 -1.15
CA LEU A 18 -14.02 17.54 -0.97
C LEU A 18 -14.58 17.45 0.45
N SER A 19 -13.77 17.70 1.48
CA SER A 19 -14.23 17.73 2.87
C SER A 19 -15.36 18.76 3.05
N LYS A 20 -15.20 19.98 2.53
CA LYS A 20 -16.25 21.02 2.55
C LYS A 20 -17.53 20.57 1.85
N GLN A 21 -17.41 19.95 0.67
CA GLN A 21 -18.56 19.39 -0.06
C GLN A 21 -19.27 18.28 0.73
N LEU A 22 -18.51 17.49 1.50
CA LEU A 22 -19.03 16.46 2.40
C LEU A 22 -19.50 17.03 3.76
N LYS A 23 -19.71 18.34 3.84
CA LYS A 23 -20.14 19.08 5.04
C LYS A 23 -19.14 18.96 6.21
N ASN A 24 -17.84 18.88 5.90
CA ASN A 24 -16.74 18.69 6.85
C ASN A 24 -16.90 17.44 7.75
N ARG A 25 -17.70 16.44 7.34
CA ARG A 25 -17.89 15.20 8.10
C ARG A 25 -16.64 14.33 8.16
N TYR A 26 -15.74 14.49 7.18
CA TYR A 26 -14.51 13.74 7.08
C TYR A 26 -13.32 14.67 6.96
N GLU A 27 -12.27 14.39 7.70
CA GLU A 27 -11.01 15.12 7.61
C GLU A 27 -10.41 14.95 6.20
N PRO A 28 -9.87 16.03 5.58
CA PRO A 28 -9.21 15.94 4.28
C PRO A 28 -8.14 14.84 4.19
N LYS A 29 -7.40 14.59 5.28
CA LYS A 29 -6.38 13.54 5.36
C LYS A 29 -6.99 12.14 5.29
N ALA A 30 -8.13 11.92 5.95
CA ALA A 30 -8.86 10.66 5.89
C ALA A 30 -9.38 10.40 4.46
N ILE A 31 -9.92 11.43 3.80
CA ILE A 31 -10.37 11.34 2.40
C ILE A 31 -9.19 11.00 1.47
N CYS A 32 -8.05 11.67 1.64
CA CYS A 32 -6.83 11.40 0.88
C CYS A 32 -6.37 9.94 1.05
N ASN A 33 -6.27 9.47 2.29
CA ASN A 33 -5.88 8.09 2.58
C ASN A 33 -6.86 7.09 1.99
N TYR A 34 -8.16 7.32 2.12
CA TYR A 34 -9.18 6.42 1.58
C TYR A 34 -9.13 6.39 0.05
N TRP A 35 -8.91 7.54 -0.59
CA TRP A 35 -8.75 7.61 -2.04
C TRP A 35 -7.62 6.70 -2.54
N TRP A 36 -6.40 6.89 -2.03
CA TRP A 36 -5.22 6.17 -2.49
C TRP A 36 -5.19 4.69 -2.14
N ASN A 37 -6.03 4.24 -1.20
CA ASN A 37 -6.06 2.84 -0.78
C ASN A 37 -7.28 2.07 -1.28
N MET A 38 -8.39 2.75 -1.57
CA MET A 38 -9.69 2.10 -1.83
C MET A 38 -10.46 2.65 -3.03
N LEU A 39 -10.37 3.94 -3.35
CA LEU A 39 -11.24 4.55 -4.38
C LEU A 39 -10.56 4.87 -5.71
N ASP A 40 -9.23 4.80 -5.79
CA ASP A 40 -8.54 5.03 -7.06
C ASP A 40 -8.91 3.90 -8.04
N PRO A 41 -9.57 4.21 -9.18
CA PRO A 41 -10.01 3.19 -10.15
C PRO A 41 -8.87 2.42 -10.80
N SER A 42 -7.64 2.91 -10.69
CA SER A 42 -6.44 2.24 -11.19
C SER A 42 -6.04 1.07 -10.27
N LEU A 43 -6.54 1.04 -9.03
CA LEU A 43 -6.22 0.00 -8.08
C LEU A 43 -6.86 -1.33 -8.47
N ASP A 44 -6.02 -2.37 -8.50
CA ASP A 44 -6.49 -3.74 -8.57
C ASP A 44 -6.85 -4.24 -7.16
N HIS A 45 -8.14 -4.49 -6.96
CA HIS A 45 -8.73 -4.98 -5.71
C HIS A 45 -8.84 -6.51 -5.63
N GLU A 46 -8.41 -7.23 -6.66
CA GLU A 46 -8.38 -8.70 -6.62
C GLU A 46 -7.47 -9.19 -5.50
N PRO A 47 -7.70 -10.41 -4.97
CA PRO A 47 -6.77 -11.02 -4.05
C PRO A 47 -5.35 -11.08 -4.64
N PHE A 48 -4.33 -10.87 -3.78
CA PHE A 48 -2.94 -11.09 -4.17
C PHE A 48 -2.72 -12.56 -4.52
N SER A 49 -2.15 -12.80 -5.69
CA SER A 49 -1.74 -14.13 -6.13
C SER A 49 -0.61 -14.68 -5.26
N ARG A 50 -0.32 -15.97 -5.40
CA ARG A 50 0.81 -16.60 -4.69
C ARG A 50 2.13 -15.97 -5.13
N ASP A 51 2.30 -15.75 -6.43
CA ASP A 51 3.53 -15.21 -7.02
C ASP A 51 3.75 -13.75 -6.61
N GLU A 52 2.70 -12.93 -6.57
CA GLU A 52 2.77 -11.55 -6.06
C GLU A 52 3.24 -11.53 -4.60
N LYS A 53 2.68 -12.41 -3.76
CA LYS A 53 3.09 -12.51 -2.34
C LYS A 53 4.55 -12.92 -2.21
N GLU A 54 4.98 -13.92 -2.97
CA GLU A 54 6.36 -14.40 -2.93
C GLU A 54 7.35 -13.34 -3.42
N TYR A 55 7.00 -12.58 -4.46
CA TYR A 55 7.78 -11.44 -4.92
C TYR A 55 7.94 -10.38 -3.81
N ILE A 56 6.84 -10.01 -3.14
CA ILE A 56 6.87 -9.04 -2.03
C ILE A 56 7.83 -9.53 -0.93
N TYR A 57 7.78 -10.81 -0.56
CA TYR A 57 8.65 -11.36 0.48
C TYR A 57 10.12 -11.29 0.10
N LYS A 58 10.48 -11.76 -1.10
CA LYS A 58 11.87 -11.71 -1.62
C LYS A 58 12.38 -10.27 -1.70
N TRP A 59 11.54 -9.36 -2.19
CA TRP A 59 11.91 -7.95 -2.31
C TRP A 59 12.19 -7.31 -0.94
N VAL A 60 11.32 -7.57 0.04
CA VAL A 60 11.47 -7.04 1.41
C VAL A 60 12.69 -7.62 2.09
N GLU A 61 12.95 -8.93 1.98
CA GLU A 61 14.16 -9.56 2.54
C GLU A 61 15.44 -8.95 1.97
N LYS A 62 15.48 -8.69 0.66
CA LYS A 62 16.62 -8.03 0.00
C LYS A 62 16.82 -6.61 0.51
N HIS A 63 15.73 -5.84 0.65
CA HIS A 63 15.79 -4.44 1.08
C HIS A 63 16.05 -4.25 2.58
N GLN A 64 15.61 -5.18 3.43
CA GLN A 64 15.91 -5.12 4.86
C GLN A 64 17.41 -5.27 5.12
N LYS A 65 18.09 -6.13 4.35
CA LYS A 65 19.54 -6.33 4.43
C LYS A 65 20.34 -5.08 4.01
N SER A 66 19.79 -4.24 3.11
CA SER A 66 20.50 -3.06 2.60
C SER A 66 20.17 -1.75 3.36
N ASN A 67 18.95 -1.59 3.88
CA ASN A 67 18.44 -0.30 4.38
C ASN A 67 18.15 -0.27 5.89
N GLY A 68 18.83 -1.12 6.68
CA GLY A 68 18.69 -1.09 8.16
C GLY A 68 17.26 -1.34 8.65
N GLY A 69 16.46 -2.12 7.91
CA GLY A 69 15.12 -2.53 8.29
C GLY A 69 13.96 -1.59 7.91
N ASN A 70 14.21 -0.40 7.33
CA ASN A 70 13.11 0.49 6.91
C ASN A 70 12.62 0.16 5.49
N ILE A 71 11.38 -0.33 5.38
CA ILE A 71 10.78 -0.76 4.10
C ILE A 71 10.13 0.43 3.39
N GLN A 72 10.70 0.83 2.26
CA GLN A 72 10.18 1.91 1.42
C GLN A 72 9.16 1.39 0.39
N TRP A 73 7.93 1.15 0.84
CA TRP A 73 6.81 0.63 0.03
C TRP A 73 6.53 1.39 -1.27
N LYS A 74 6.87 2.69 -1.31
CA LYS A 74 6.71 3.55 -2.50
C LYS A 74 7.56 3.07 -3.69
N PHE A 75 8.66 2.37 -3.45
CA PHE A 75 9.50 1.79 -4.50
C PHE A 75 9.01 0.40 -4.94
N LEU A 76 8.44 -0.37 -4.01
CA LEU A 76 7.87 -1.69 -4.33
C LEU A 76 6.62 -1.59 -5.20
N GLN A 77 5.76 -0.60 -4.99
CA GLN A 77 4.51 -0.44 -5.75
C GLN A 77 4.71 -0.39 -7.28
N PRO A 78 5.58 0.47 -7.85
CA PRO A 78 5.83 0.49 -9.28
C PRO A 78 6.54 -0.77 -9.79
N GLU A 79 7.34 -1.46 -8.96
CA GLU A 79 7.94 -2.74 -9.36
C GLU A 79 6.88 -3.84 -9.52
N ILE A 80 5.92 -3.93 -8.58
CA ILE A 80 4.80 -4.86 -8.68
C ILE A 80 3.94 -4.56 -9.90
N GLU A 81 3.67 -3.29 -10.17
CA GLU A 81 2.94 -2.88 -11.37
C GLU A 81 3.68 -3.27 -12.64
N LYS A 82 5.01 -3.11 -12.68
CA LYS A 82 5.83 -3.49 -13.83
C LYS A 82 5.87 -5.00 -14.06
N GLU A 83 5.99 -5.79 -13.00
CA GLU A 83 6.15 -7.24 -13.07
C GLU A 83 4.81 -7.95 -13.35
N PHE A 84 3.73 -7.52 -12.69
CA PHE A 84 2.44 -8.20 -12.72
C PHE A 84 1.36 -7.46 -13.52
N GLY A 85 1.63 -6.23 -13.98
CA GLY A 85 0.65 -5.39 -14.67
C GLY A 85 -0.47 -4.87 -13.76
N LYS A 86 -0.32 -5.00 -12.43
CA LYS A 86 -1.36 -4.70 -11.44
C LYS A 86 -0.92 -3.59 -10.49
N PHE A 87 -1.67 -2.48 -10.50
CA PHE A 87 -1.42 -1.40 -9.56
C PHE A 87 -2.05 -1.71 -8.20
N ARG A 88 -1.23 -2.24 -7.29
CA ARG A 88 -1.66 -2.62 -5.94
C ARG A 88 -1.56 -1.45 -4.97
N SER A 89 -2.46 -1.38 -3.99
CA SER A 89 -2.39 -0.32 -2.96
C SER A 89 -1.20 -0.53 -2.02
N LEU A 90 -0.58 0.57 -1.57
CA LEU A 90 0.51 0.52 -0.59
C LEU A 90 0.07 -0.18 0.72
N ASN A 91 -1.18 0.00 1.13
CA ASN A 91 -1.72 -0.66 2.30
C ASN A 91 -1.87 -2.18 2.08
N GLY A 92 -2.24 -2.61 0.88
CA GLY A 92 -2.26 -4.02 0.50
C GLY A 92 -0.88 -4.67 0.64
N LEU A 93 0.15 -4.05 0.07
CA LEU A 93 1.54 -4.53 0.16
C LEU A 93 2.01 -4.65 1.62
N LYS A 94 1.74 -3.61 2.44
CA LYS A 94 2.04 -3.61 3.88
C LYS A 94 1.33 -4.74 4.61
N ASN A 95 0.06 -4.97 4.31
CA ASN A 95 -0.74 -6.00 4.97
C ASN A 95 -0.18 -7.40 4.68
N ILE A 96 0.18 -7.69 3.42
CA ILE A 96 0.81 -8.96 3.04
C ILE A 96 2.08 -9.21 3.86
N TRP A 97 2.96 -8.21 3.96
CA TRP A 97 4.17 -8.35 4.75
C TRP A 97 3.90 -8.47 6.25
N ASN A 98 2.97 -7.69 6.82
CA ASN A 98 2.66 -7.77 8.25
C ASN A 98 2.12 -9.15 8.65
N VAL A 99 1.34 -9.80 7.78
CA VAL A 99 0.89 -11.18 7.98
C VAL A 99 2.09 -12.12 8.02
N LYS A 100 2.99 -12.04 7.03
CA LYS A 100 4.21 -12.86 6.98
C LYS A 100 5.13 -12.63 8.17
N LYS A 101 5.35 -11.37 8.56
CA LYS A 101 6.15 -10.98 9.72
C LYS A 101 5.64 -11.64 11.01
N ARG A 102 4.33 -11.57 11.27
CA ARG A 102 3.72 -12.23 12.44
C ARG A 102 3.86 -13.75 12.42
N GLN A 103 3.85 -14.37 11.23
CA GLN A 103 4.09 -15.81 11.12
C GLN A 103 5.53 -16.14 11.48
N LEU A 104 6.51 -15.38 11.01
CA LEU A 104 7.93 -15.56 11.34
C LEU A 104 8.19 -15.37 12.83
N GLU A 105 7.61 -14.33 13.45
CA GLU A 105 7.72 -14.08 14.89
C GLU A 105 7.19 -15.24 15.74
N ARG A 106 6.11 -15.90 15.31
CA ARG A 106 5.57 -17.09 16.00
C ARG A 106 6.51 -18.29 15.87
N ILE A 107 7.04 -18.53 14.67
CA ILE A 107 7.97 -19.64 14.42
C ILE A 107 9.21 -19.49 15.30
N ILE A 108 9.80 -18.29 15.35
CA ILE A 108 10.98 -18.02 16.19
C ILE A 108 10.66 -18.28 17.67
N LYS A 109 9.52 -17.80 18.16
CA LYS A 109 9.09 -18.03 19.54
C LYS A 109 8.89 -19.52 19.86
N ASP A 110 8.31 -20.26 18.92
CA ASP A 110 8.08 -21.70 19.09
C ASP A 110 9.42 -22.47 19.10
N GLU A 111 10.39 -22.07 18.27
CA GLU A 111 11.75 -22.62 18.27
C GLU A 111 12.51 -22.31 19.58
N GLU A 112 12.41 -21.08 20.08
CA GLU A 112 13.00 -20.68 21.37
C GLU A 112 12.38 -21.44 22.55
N SER A 113 11.09 -21.79 22.49
CA SER A 113 10.42 -22.54 23.56
C SER A 113 10.74 -24.04 23.59
N ARG A 114 11.33 -24.56 22.52
CA ARG A 114 11.70 -25.99 22.37
C ARG A 114 13.16 -26.29 22.68
N ASN A 115 14.00 -25.25 22.75
CA ASN A 115 15.41 -25.33 23.16
C ASN A 115 15.56 -25.01 24.65
#